data_AF-A0A0C3I5C1-F1
#
_entry.id   AF-A0A0C3I5C1-F1
#
_cell.length_a   1.000
_cell.length_b   1.000
_cell.length_c   1.000
_cell.angle_alpha   90.00
_cell.angle_beta   90.00
_cell.angle_gamma   90.00
#
_symmetry.space_group_name_H-M   'P 1'
#
loop_
_entity.id
_entity.type
_entity.pdbx_description
1 polymer ?
#
loop_
_entity_poly.entity_id
_entity_poly.type
_entity_poly.pdbx_seq_one_letter_code
_entity_poly.pdbx_strand_id
1 'polypeptide(L)'
;MNLSKLALLFSVTCSLSVFANETQTIDTELGTFQVKDLGQSMSLTHNYQISFGNETIGTTEQYIELKTFDLGVARYTGGLHSVLVKGYPAGNACAEVYSVMRFKENYQFVSERLDVCGGTKSIRKNGSIVIIEGFERDEVTKVKYVVNSDKVSKNGEPFSSGYNFFD
;
A
#
# COMPACT_ATOMS: atom_id res chain seq x y z
N MET A 1 53.59 2.01 -42.79
CA MET A 1 53.10 3.24 -42.12
C MET A 1 51.97 3.78 -42.99
N ASN A 2 50.69 3.88 -42.61
CA ASN A 2 49.99 3.76 -41.33
C ASN A 2 48.69 2.97 -41.53
N LEU A 3 48.46 1.99 -40.64
CA LEU A 3 47.13 1.42 -40.37
C LEU A 3 46.41 2.36 -39.42
N SER A 4 45.27 2.95 -39.82
CA SER A 4 44.29 3.47 -38.87
C SER A 4 43.07 4.03 -39.59
N LYS A 5 42.14 3.16 -39.99
CA LYS A 5 40.70 3.49 -40.05
C LYS A 5 39.92 2.27 -39.59
N LEU A 6 39.96 2.06 -38.28
CA LEU A 6 39.16 1.09 -37.55
C LEU A 6 37.72 1.62 -37.52
N ALA A 7 36.87 1.15 -38.43
CA ALA A 7 35.43 1.39 -38.36
C ALA A 7 34.86 0.49 -37.24
N LEU A 8 34.75 1.05 -36.03
CA LEU A 8 34.00 0.42 -34.95
C LEU A 8 32.52 0.35 -35.37
N LEU A 9 32.03 -0.89 -35.56
CA LEU A 9 30.61 -1.18 -35.46
C LEU A 9 30.16 -0.84 -34.02
N PHE A 10 29.47 0.29 -33.87
CA PHE A 10 28.62 0.50 -32.70
C PHE A 10 27.31 -0.27 -32.93
N SER A 11 27.28 -1.51 -32.46
CA SER A 11 26.04 -2.25 -32.27
C SER A 11 25.23 -1.55 -31.18
N VAL A 12 24.25 -0.73 -31.61
CA VAL A 12 23.18 -0.23 -30.74
C VAL A 12 22.28 -1.43 -30.44
N THR A 13 22.63 -2.20 -29.42
CA THR A 13 21.67 -3.11 -28.78
C THR A 13 20.67 -2.23 -28.04
N CYS A 14 19.53 -2.01 -28.69
CA CYS A 14 18.33 -1.49 -28.07
C CYS A 14 17.96 -2.44 -26.93
N SER A 15 18.35 -2.08 -25.71
CA SER A 15 17.95 -2.76 -24.48
C SER A 15 16.43 -2.68 -24.39
N LEU A 16 15.77 -3.79 -24.69
CA LEU A 16 14.38 -4.04 -24.35
C LEU A 16 14.23 -3.76 -22.85
N SER A 17 13.61 -2.65 -22.51
CA SER A 17 13.11 -2.40 -21.17
C SER A 17 12.02 -3.44 -20.91
N VAL A 18 12.41 -4.56 -20.29
CA VAL A 18 11.47 -5.44 -19.63
C VAL A 18 10.77 -4.57 -18.60
N PHE A 19 9.49 -4.25 -18.82
CA PHE A 19 8.62 -3.73 -17.79
C PHE A 19 8.50 -4.83 -16.73
N ALA A 20 9.45 -4.87 -15.81
CA ALA A 20 9.35 -5.75 -14.66
C ALA A 20 8.18 -5.23 -13.82
N ASN A 21 7.13 -6.04 -13.69
CA ASN A 21 6.05 -5.75 -12.75
C ASN A 21 6.68 -5.54 -11.37
N GLU A 22 6.60 -4.31 -10.86
CA GLU A 22 7.21 -3.95 -9.60
C GLU A 22 6.50 -4.72 -8.48
N THR A 23 7.27 -5.52 -7.73
CA THR A 23 6.78 -6.24 -6.57
C THR A 23 7.37 -5.59 -5.33
N GLN A 24 6.53 -5.03 -4.48
CA GLN A 24 6.94 -4.53 -3.17
C GLN A 24 6.88 -5.69 -2.17
N THR A 25 7.94 -5.88 -1.39
CA THR A 25 8.03 -6.95 -0.40
C THR A 25 8.45 -6.41 0.96
N ILE A 26 7.80 -6.89 2.02
CA ILE A 26 8.18 -6.65 3.41
C ILE A 26 8.35 -8.01 4.08
N ASP A 27 9.59 -8.35 4.43
CA ASP A 27 9.89 -9.57 5.17
C ASP A 27 9.64 -9.35 6.66
N THR A 28 8.85 -10.24 7.26
CA THR A 28 8.54 -10.23 8.69
C THR A 28 9.01 -11.53 9.34
N GLU A 29 9.10 -11.56 10.67
CA GLU A 29 9.40 -12.79 11.42
C GLU A 29 8.36 -13.91 11.19
N LEU A 30 7.18 -13.57 10.66
CA LEU A 30 6.04 -14.46 10.46
C LEU A 30 5.84 -14.89 8.99
N GLY A 31 6.53 -14.25 8.05
CA GLY A 31 6.35 -14.45 6.62
C GLY A 31 6.58 -13.18 5.80
N THR A 32 6.52 -13.31 4.48
CA THR A 32 6.73 -12.19 3.56
C THR A 32 5.39 -11.59 3.14
N PHE A 33 5.20 -10.30 3.38
CA PHE A 33 4.11 -9.52 2.80
C PHE A 33 4.51 -9.04 1.40
N GLN A 34 3.63 -9.17 0.42
CA GLN A 34 3.90 -8.82 -0.97
C GLN A 34 2.76 -8.04 -1.59
N VAL A 35 3.10 -7.03 -2.39
CA VAL A 35 2.18 -6.34 -3.31
C VAL A 35 2.74 -6.49 -4.71
N LYS A 36 1.99 -7.19 -5.56
CA LYS A 36 2.36 -7.48 -6.94
C LYS A 36 1.46 -6.70 -7.89
N ASP A 37 2.05 -5.88 -8.74
CA ASP A 37 1.33 -5.28 -9.86
C ASP A 37 0.97 -6.37 -10.88
N LEU A 38 -0.33 -6.55 -11.11
CA LEU A 38 -0.90 -7.47 -12.09
C LEU A 38 -1.03 -6.83 -13.48
N GLY A 39 -0.75 -5.52 -13.58
CA GLY A 39 -0.84 -4.73 -14.79
C GLY A 39 -2.02 -3.77 -14.77
N GLN A 40 -2.07 -2.97 -15.83
CA GLN A 40 -3.07 -1.94 -16.04
C GLN A 40 -4.47 -2.53 -16.22
N SER A 41 -5.44 -1.99 -15.48
CA SER A 41 -6.85 -2.36 -15.57
C SER A 41 -7.63 -1.40 -16.48
N MET A 42 -7.58 -0.09 -16.18
CA MET A 42 -8.27 0.94 -16.98
C MET A 42 -7.51 2.28 -16.96
N SER A 43 -7.26 2.85 -18.14
CA SER A 43 -6.65 4.18 -18.36
C SER A 43 -5.33 4.44 -17.63
N LEU A 44 -5.34 4.75 -16.33
CA LEU A 44 -4.16 5.03 -15.51
C LEU A 44 -4.10 4.15 -14.24
N THR A 45 -5.05 3.23 -14.09
CA THR A 45 -5.17 2.37 -12.91
C THR A 45 -4.60 0.99 -13.16
N HIS A 46 -4.08 0.40 -12.10
CA HIS A 46 -3.47 -0.91 -12.05
C HIS A 46 -4.24 -1.81 -11.09
N ASN A 47 -4.21 -3.11 -11.37
CA ASN A 47 -4.68 -4.12 -10.44
C ASN A 47 -3.50 -4.63 -9.62
N TYR A 48 -3.66 -4.73 -8.32
CA TYR A 48 -2.61 -5.25 -7.43
C TYR A 48 -3.12 -6.47 -6.70
N GLN A 49 -2.25 -7.48 -6.57
CA GLN A 49 -2.46 -8.63 -5.69
C GLN A 49 -1.69 -8.43 -4.41
N ILE A 50 -2.35 -8.61 -3.27
CA ILE A 50 -1.75 -8.52 -1.95
C ILE A 50 -1.71 -9.91 -1.34
N SER A 51 -0.55 -10.31 -0.85
CA SER A 51 -0.31 -11.65 -0.30
C SER A 51 0.51 -11.58 0.99
N PHE A 52 0.32 -12.57 1.87
CA PHE A 52 1.19 -12.80 3.01
C PHE A 52 1.57 -14.28 3.09
N GLY A 53 2.87 -14.56 3.06
CA GLY A 53 3.38 -15.91 2.83
C GLY A 53 2.89 -16.45 1.49
N ASN A 54 2.20 -17.59 1.51
CA ASN A 54 1.62 -18.21 0.31
C ASN A 54 0.12 -17.91 0.13
N GLU A 55 -0.47 -17.10 1.02
CA GLU A 55 -1.90 -16.78 1.00
C GLU A 55 -2.14 -15.44 0.28
N THR A 56 -3.06 -15.44 -0.68
CA THR A 56 -3.57 -14.21 -1.28
C THR A 56 -4.62 -13.61 -0.35
N ILE A 57 -4.39 -12.38 0.08
CA ILE A 57 -5.28 -11.65 0.98
C ILE A 57 -6.43 -11.02 0.20
N GLY A 58 -6.13 -10.50 -0.99
CA GLY A 58 -7.12 -9.89 -1.86
C GLY A 58 -6.46 -9.19 -3.03
N THR A 59 -7.30 -8.67 -3.91
CA THR A 59 -6.88 -7.84 -5.02
C THR A 59 -7.45 -6.44 -4.87
N THR A 60 -6.78 -5.44 -5.42
CA THR A 60 -7.36 -4.11 -5.55
C THR A 60 -7.60 -3.79 -7.00
N GLU A 61 -8.70 -3.10 -7.28
CA GLU A 61 -8.91 -2.41 -8.54
C GLU A 61 -8.77 -0.88 -8.37
N GLN A 62 -8.52 -0.18 -9.47
CA GLN A 62 -8.67 1.29 -9.59
C GLN A 62 -7.64 2.18 -8.85
N TYR A 63 -6.49 1.65 -8.42
CA TYR A 63 -5.39 2.47 -7.89
C TYR A 63 -4.35 2.77 -8.98
N ILE A 64 -3.87 4.01 -9.03
CA ILE A 64 -2.73 4.42 -9.88
C ILE A 64 -1.44 3.80 -9.32
N GLU A 65 -1.32 3.78 -7.99
CA GLU A 65 -0.15 3.29 -7.28
C GLU A 65 -0.59 2.78 -5.91
N LEU A 66 0.03 1.70 -5.43
CA LEU A 66 0.03 1.31 -4.03
C LEU A 66 1.42 1.51 -3.43
N LYS A 67 1.48 1.96 -2.17
CA LYS A 67 2.70 2.01 -1.36
C LYS A 67 2.48 1.28 -0.06
N THR A 68 3.52 0.58 0.38
CA THR A 68 3.48 -0.22 1.59
C THR A 68 4.52 0.27 2.58
N PHE A 69 4.13 0.30 3.85
CA PHE A 69 5.01 0.75 4.93
C PHE A 69 4.97 -0.26 6.06
N ASP A 70 6.15 -0.80 6.38
CA ASP A 70 6.29 -1.61 7.58
C ASP A 70 6.13 -0.74 8.83
N LEU A 71 5.11 -1.01 9.63
CA LEU A 71 4.91 -0.34 10.91
C LEU A 71 5.57 -1.12 12.06
N GLY A 72 6.05 -2.34 11.82
CA GLY A 72 6.73 -3.21 12.76
C GLY A 72 5.84 -3.89 13.78
N VAL A 73 6.45 -4.70 14.64
CA VAL A 73 5.78 -5.57 15.61
C VAL A 73 5.43 -4.83 16.90
N ALA A 74 4.19 -4.94 17.34
CA ALA A 74 3.75 -4.49 18.65
C ALA A 74 4.04 -5.58 19.72
N ARG A 75 5.31 -5.70 20.12
CA ARG A 75 5.81 -6.78 21.00
C ARG A 75 5.07 -6.86 22.35
N TYR A 76 4.75 -5.71 22.94
CA TYR A 76 4.06 -5.65 24.24
C TYR A 76 2.55 -5.94 24.17
N THR A 77 1.98 -6.06 22.97
CA THR A 77 0.55 -6.31 22.75
C THR A 77 0.33 -7.61 21.97
N GLY A 78 1.11 -8.65 22.29
CA GLY A 78 0.91 -9.99 21.73
C GLY A 78 1.53 -10.21 20.34
N GLY A 79 2.54 -9.44 19.96
CA GLY A 79 3.35 -9.73 18.77
C GLY A 79 2.68 -9.42 17.42
N LEU A 80 1.69 -8.54 17.39
CA LEU A 80 1.03 -8.15 16.14
C LEU A 80 1.95 -7.32 15.25
N HIS A 81 2.34 -7.87 14.11
CA HIS A 81 3.00 -7.13 13.03
C HIS A 81 1.97 -6.29 12.31
N SER A 82 2.25 -5.01 12.05
CA SER A 82 1.35 -4.14 11.28
C SER A 82 2.03 -3.63 10.01
N VAL A 83 1.30 -3.65 8.90
CA VAL A 83 1.70 -3.05 7.63
C VAL A 83 0.64 -2.02 7.26
N LEU A 84 1.07 -0.84 6.83
CA LEU A 84 0.16 0.16 6.26
C LEU A 84 0.23 0.08 4.74
N VAL A 85 -0.92 -0.12 4.11
CA VAL A 85 -1.07 0.00 2.66
C VAL A 85 -1.72 1.35 2.37
N LYS A 86 -1.09 2.11 1.49
CA LYS A 86 -1.55 3.39 0.99
C LYS A 86 -1.85 3.26 -0.49
N GLY A 87 -3.08 3.51 -0.91
CA GLY A 87 -3.48 3.59 -2.30
C GLY A 87 -3.72 5.02 -2.77
N TYR A 88 -3.37 5.26 -4.03
CA TYR A 88 -3.67 6.49 -4.76
C TYR A 88 -4.76 6.19 -5.81
N PRO A 89 -6.05 6.39 -5.50
CA PRO A 89 -7.12 6.06 -6.43
C PRO A 89 -7.11 7.03 -7.62
N ALA A 90 -7.56 6.59 -8.80
CA ALA A 90 -7.71 7.49 -9.94
C ALA A 90 -8.91 8.44 -9.80
N GLY A 91 -8.79 9.63 -10.38
CA GLY A 91 -9.86 10.65 -10.42
C GLY A 91 -9.96 11.52 -9.16
N ASN A 92 -11.07 12.27 -9.03
CA ASN A 92 -11.30 13.23 -7.94
C ASN A 92 -11.91 12.58 -6.67
N ALA A 93 -11.75 11.27 -6.48
CA ALA A 93 -12.40 10.57 -5.37
C ALA A 93 -11.78 10.99 -4.03
N CYS A 94 -10.54 10.61 -3.78
CA CYS A 94 -9.76 10.97 -2.59
C CYS A 94 -8.27 11.04 -2.95
N ALA A 95 -7.54 11.99 -2.36
CA ALA A 95 -6.09 12.08 -2.58
C ALA A 95 -5.37 10.79 -2.17
N GLU A 96 -5.73 10.23 -1.01
CA GLU A 96 -5.06 9.07 -0.42
C GLU A 96 -6.08 8.19 0.29
N VAL A 97 -5.90 6.88 0.17
CA VAL A 97 -6.72 5.87 0.82
C VAL A 97 -5.80 4.91 1.56
N TYR A 98 -6.19 4.48 2.75
CA TYR A 98 -5.36 3.60 3.58
C TYR A 98 -6.10 2.34 4.01
N SER A 99 -5.33 1.27 4.22
CA SER A 99 -5.74 0.12 5.02
C SER A 99 -4.57 -0.34 5.89
N VAL A 100 -4.88 -0.69 7.14
CA VAL A 100 -3.93 -1.24 8.10
C VAL A 100 -4.13 -2.74 8.16
N MET A 101 -3.10 -3.47 7.75
CA MET A 101 -3.07 -4.92 7.80
C MET A 101 -2.30 -5.36 9.04
N ARG A 102 -2.77 -6.42 9.69
CA ARG A 102 -2.13 -6.98 10.89
C ARG A 102 -2.02 -8.49 10.80
N PHE A 103 -0.89 -8.99 11.28
CA PHE A 103 -0.54 -10.40 11.21
C PHE A 103 0.02 -10.87 12.57
N LYS A 104 -0.41 -12.04 13.02
CA LYS A 104 0.26 -12.88 14.03
C LYS A 104 0.00 -14.35 13.65
N GLU A 105 0.62 -15.29 14.35
CA GLU A 105 0.35 -16.71 14.12
C GLU A 105 -1.16 -17.02 14.14
N ASN A 106 -1.68 -17.61 13.06
CA ASN A 106 -3.09 -17.95 12.85
C ASN A 106 -4.08 -16.78 12.99
N TYR A 107 -3.63 -15.54 12.75
CA TYR A 107 -4.52 -14.39 12.74
C TYR A 107 -4.08 -13.36 11.73
N GLN A 108 -5.08 -12.91 10.99
CA GLN A 108 -4.97 -11.82 10.06
C GLN A 108 -6.12 -10.86 10.30
N PHE A 109 -5.82 -9.58 10.18
CA PHE A 109 -6.82 -8.53 10.17
C PHE A 109 -6.49 -7.55 9.07
N VAL A 110 -7.53 -7.12 8.37
CA VAL A 110 -7.48 -6.05 7.39
C VAL A 110 -8.44 -4.98 7.85
N SER A 111 -7.96 -3.75 8.00
CA SER A 111 -8.87 -2.66 8.34
C SER A 111 -9.76 -2.30 7.16
N GLU A 112 -10.90 -1.74 7.51
CA GLU A 112 -11.74 -0.93 6.64
C GLU A 112 -10.92 0.07 5.81
N ARG A 113 -11.46 0.47 4.66
CA ARG A 113 -10.91 1.52 3.82
C ARG A 113 -10.98 2.87 4.54
N LEU A 114 -9.85 3.55 4.67
CA LEU A 114 -9.71 4.82 5.40
C LEU A 114 -9.41 5.94 4.40
N ASP A 115 -10.44 6.72 4.07
CA ASP A 115 -10.36 7.75 3.03
C ASP A 115 -9.86 9.09 3.59
N VAL A 116 -8.75 9.58 3.07
CA VAL A 116 -8.16 10.89 3.42
C VAL A 116 -8.15 11.77 2.17
N CYS A 117 -9.33 12.29 1.83
CA CYS A 117 -9.58 12.83 0.49
C CYS A 117 -8.93 14.18 0.21
N GLY A 118 -8.67 14.99 1.24
CA GLY A 118 -7.92 16.25 1.17
C GLY A 118 -6.44 16.10 1.53
N GLY A 119 -5.94 14.87 1.66
CA GLY A 119 -4.53 14.58 1.93
C GLY A 119 -4.18 14.40 3.41
N THR A 120 -3.12 13.63 3.64
CA THR A 120 -2.66 13.25 4.97
C THR A 120 -1.84 14.34 5.64
N LYS A 121 -2.21 14.64 6.88
CA LYS A 121 -1.45 15.52 7.76
C LYS A 121 -0.38 14.77 8.52
N SER A 122 -0.72 13.62 9.10
CA SER A 122 0.23 12.80 9.85
C SER A 122 -0.23 11.36 9.99
N ILE A 123 0.74 10.45 10.09
CA ILE A 123 0.53 9.06 10.44
C ILE A 123 1.39 8.77 11.67
N ARG A 124 0.77 8.24 12.73
CA ARG A 124 1.44 7.94 13.99
C ARG A 124 1.15 6.51 14.40
N LYS A 125 2.15 5.85 14.97
CA LYS A 125 2.01 4.52 15.57
C LYS A 125 2.39 4.58 17.04
N ASN A 126 1.59 3.94 17.90
CA ASN A 126 1.93 3.70 19.29
C ASN A 126 1.51 2.28 19.69
N GLY A 127 2.48 1.37 19.83
CA GLY A 127 2.20 -0.04 20.06
C GLY A 127 1.39 -0.65 18.91
N SER A 128 0.22 -1.22 19.23
CA SER A 128 -0.73 -1.74 18.24
C SER A 128 -1.60 -0.66 17.59
N ILE A 129 -1.59 0.57 18.11
CA ILE A 129 -2.49 1.63 17.66
C ILE A 129 -1.86 2.37 16.47
N VAL A 130 -2.61 2.47 15.37
CA VAL A 130 -2.27 3.30 14.20
C VAL A 130 -3.26 4.45 14.14
N ILE A 131 -2.75 5.67 14.03
CA ILE A 131 -3.54 6.91 13.95
C ILE A 131 -3.19 7.59 12.63
N ILE A 132 -4.21 7.81 11.80
CA ILE A 132 -4.09 8.53 10.53
C ILE A 132 -4.92 9.80 10.66
N GLU A 133 -4.28 10.96 10.51
CA GLU A 133 -4.93 12.26 10.55
C GLU A 133 -4.72 12.97 9.22
N GLY A 134 -5.78 13.57 8.70
CA GLY A 134 -5.75 14.34 7.47
C GLY A 134 -7.03 15.13 7.29
N PHE A 135 -7.42 15.32 6.03
CA PHE A 135 -8.55 16.15 5.67
C PHE A 135 -9.54 15.42 4.76
N GLU A 136 -10.80 15.82 4.83
CA GLU A 136 -11.83 15.48 3.85
C GLU A 136 -11.59 16.29 2.56
N ARG A 137 -12.40 16.07 1.52
CA ARG A 137 -12.20 16.67 0.18
C ARG A 137 -12.16 18.20 0.16
N ASP A 138 -12.77 18.87 1.14
CA ASP A 138 -12.75 20.33 1.25
C ASP A 138 -11.41 20.89 1.77
N GLU A 139 -10.44 20.02 2.11
CA GLU A 139 -9.12 20.35 2.65
C GLU A 139 -9.14 21.12 3.98
N VAL A 140 -10.32 21.26 4.60
CA VAL A 140 -10.54 22.04 5.82
C VAL A 140 -11.09 21.15 6.93
N THR A 141 -12.06 20.30 6.60
CA THR A 141 -12.67 19.37 7.54
C THR A 141 -11.67 18.28 7.89
N LYS A 142 -11.35 18.17 9.18
CA LYS A 142 -10.38 17.20 9.68
C LYS A 142 -11.01 15.82 9.78
N VAL A 143 -10.24 14.82 9.39
CA VAL A 143 -10.55 13.41 9.65
C VAL A 143 -9.44 12.76 10.46
N LYS A 144 -9.84 11.94 11.42
CA LYS A 144 -8.95 11.12 12.23
C LYS A 144 -9.45 9.69 12.25
N TYR A 145 -8.65 8.79 11.73
CA TYR A 145 -8.85 7.36 11.86
C TYR A 145 -7.96 6.81 12.97
N VAL A 146 -8.52 5.97 13.83
CA VAL A 146 -7.76 5.20 14.82
C VAL A 146 -8.06 3.73 14.60
N VAL A 147 -7.02 2.97 14.26
CA VAL A 147 -7.08 1.52 14.12
C VAL A 147 -6.40 0.94 15.36
N ASN A 148 -7.17 0.26 16.22
CA ASN A 148 -6.67 -0.37 17.44
C ASN A 148 -7.06 -1.85 17.45
N SER A 149 -6.09 -2.73 17.30
CA SER A 149 -6.27 -4.19 17.19
C SER A 149 -7.16 -4.63 16.01
N ASP A 150 -8.45 -4.82 16.21
CA ASP A 150 -9.43 -5.18 15.18
C ASP A 150 -10.55 -4.13 15.03
N LYS A 151 -10.44 -3.03 15.77
CA LYS A 151 -11.43 -1.96 15.80
C LYS A 151 -10.93 -0.74 15.03
N VAL A 152 -11.83 -0.16 14.26
CA VAL A 152 -11.62 1.08 13.53
C VAL A 152 -12.59 2.13 14.06
N SER A 153 -12.10 3.35 14.25
CA SER A 153 -12.93 4.51 14.56
C SER A 153 -12.59 5.68 13.66
N LYS A 154 -13.60 6.50 13.35
CA LYS A 154 -13.50 7.77 12.63
C LYS A 154 -13.99 8.88 13.55
N ASN A 155 -13.11 9.84 13.84
CA ASN A 155 -13.40 10.99 14.71
C ASN A 155 -13.94 10.62 16.11
N GLY A 156 -13.52 9.46 16.64
CA GLY A 156 -13.90 8.97 17.97
C GLY A 156 -15.03 7.94 17.99
N GLU A 157 -15.78 7.81 16.89
CA GLU A 157 -16.89 6.88 16.78
C GLU A 157 -16.51 5.60 16.02
N PRO A 158 -17.10 4.43 16.34
CA PRO A 158 -16.92 3.20 15.56
C PRO A 158 -17.18 3.45 14.07
N PHE A 159 -16.31 2.89 13.23
CA PHE A 159 -16.36 3.11 11.79
C PHE A 159 -16.31 1.79 11.03
N SER A 160 -17.16 1.68 10.02
CA SER A 160 -17.10 0.69 8.96
C SER A 160 -17.27 1.41 7.63
N SER A 161 -16.52 0.98 6.62
CA SER A 161 -16.59 1.58 5.29
C SER A 161 -17.69 0.90 4.48
N GLY A 162 -18.36 1.66 3.61
CA GLY A 162 -19.23 1.07 2.59
C GLY A 162 -18.46 0.42 1.43
N TYR A 163 -17.13 0.57 1.42
CA TYR A 163 -16.22 0.12 0.38
C TYR A 163 -15.06 -0.65 0.98
N ASN A 164 -14.73 -1.79 0.42
CA ASN A 164 -13.54 -2.52 0.81
C ASN A 164 -12.28 -1.86 0.22
N PHE A 165 -11.15 -2.07 0.89
CA PHE A 165 -9.86 -1.70 0.30
C PHE A 165 -9.41 -2.74 -0.72
N PHE A 166 -9.68 -4.02 -0.45
CA PHE A 166 -9.45 -5.17 -1.33
C PHE A 166 -10.79 -5.83 -1.66
N ASP A 167 -10.94 -6.30 -2.89
CA ASP A 167 -12.08 -7.09 -3.35
C ASP A 167 -12.02 -8.55 -2.88
#